data_AF-A0A9E4GR23-F1
#
_entry.id   AF-A0A9E4GR23-F1
#
_cell.length_a   1.000
_cell.length_b   1.000
_cell.length_c   1.000
_cell.angle_alpha   90.00
_cell.angle_beta   90.00
_cell.angle_gamma   90.00
#
_symmetry.space_group_name_H-M   'P 1'
#
loop_
_entity.id
_entity.type
_entity.pdbx_description
1 polymer ?
#
loop_
_entity_poly.entity_id
_entity_poly.type
_entity_poly.pdbx_seq_one_letter_code
_entity_poly.pdbx_strand_id
1 'polypeptide(L)'
;MTATSVEEGRSGLALLRSYWPAWLDVFGWVGRISETRYWAWLMLLPGFLLIAVVIFYPVISGIWLSLHEYNLLRPARGQPFVGLQQFIDLLEDERFWLSLRNTAYFGVFNVLNPFALGLVIALALKRTVRGAGLVRTLILMP
;
A
#
# COMPACT_ATOMS: atom_id res chain seq x y z
N MET A 1 22.02 53.57 32.04
CA MET A 1 22.44 52.15 32.13
C MET A 1 21.52 51.29 31.27
N THR A 2 21.56 51.37 29.94
CA THR A 2 20.67 50.56 29.06
C THR A 2 21.22 50.26 27.67
N ALA A 3 22.34 50.85 27.23
CA ALA A 3 22.91 50.61 25.90
C ALA A 3 24.05 49.56 25.88
N THR A 4 24.82 49.45 26.96
CA THR A 4 26.00 48.56 27.02
C THR A 4 25.65 47.09 27.22
N SER A 5 24.53 46.78 27.89
CA SER A 5 24.07 45.39 28.12
C SER A 5 23.50 44.71 26.87
N VAL A 6 23.05 45.49 25.87
CA VAL A 6 22.50 44.95 24.62
C VAL A 6 23.61 44.56 23.64
N GLU A 7 24.75 45.25 23.65
CA GLU A 7 25.92 44.88 22.83
C GLU A 7 26.66 43.63 23.37
N GLU A 8 26.72 43.45 24.68
CA GLU A 8 27.25 42.22 25.30
C GLU A 8 26.41 40.98 24.95
N GLY A 9 25.08 41.10 24.95
CA GLY A 9 24.18 40.00 24.56
C GLY A 9 24.34 39.55 23.10
N ARG A 10 24.59 40.49 22.18
CA ARG A 10 24.84 40.19 20.76
C ARG A 10 26.21 39.53 20.55
N SER A 11 27.19 39.93 21.35
CA SER A 11 28.53 39.33 21.35
C SER A 11 28.51 37.89 21.90
N GLY A 12 27.70 37.61 22.92
CA GLY A 12 27.52 36.26 23.46
C GLY A 12 26.93 35.26 22.45
N LEU A 13 25.97 35.68 21.63
CA LEU A 13 25.42 34.83 20.56
C LEU A 13 26.45 34.57 19.44
N ALA A 14 27.34 35.52 19.16
CA ALA A 14 28.43 35.34 18.20
C ALA A 14 29.46 34.33 18.71
N LEU A 15 29.72 34.31 20.03
CA LEU A 15 30.57 33.30 20.65
C LEU A 15 29.93 31.91 20.60
N LEU A 16 28.64 31.78 20.88
CA LEU A 16 27.93 30.50 20.79
C LEU A 16 27.94 29.89 19.38
N ARG A 17 27.88 30.73 18.33
CA ARG A 17 28.04 30.28 16.94
C ARG A 17 29.45 29.74 16.65
N SER A 18 30.48 30.24 17.33
CA SER A 18 31.86 29.76 17.17
C SER A 18 32.12 28.41 17.84
N TYR A 19 31.37 28.09 18.90
CA TYR A 19 31.44 26.80 19.59
C TYR A 19 30.52 25.74 18.99
N TRP A 20 29.67 26.10 18.01
CA TRP A 20 28.85 25.14 17.30
C TRP A 20 29.76 24.20 16.50
N PRO A 21 29.89 22.93 16.90
CA PRO A 21 30.86 22.05 16.31
C PRO A 21 30.31 21.46 15.02
N ALA A 22 31.14 21.39 13.98
CA ALA A 22 30.76 20.96 12.63
C ALA A 22 30.14 19.55 12.55
N TRP A 23 30.26 18.72 13.59
CA TRP A 23 29.62 17.40 13.68
C TRP A 23 28.15 17.46 14.08
N LEU A 24 27.67 18.57 14.68
CA LEU A 24 26.24 18.82 14.96
C LEU A 24 25.49 19.36 13.74
N ASP A 25 26.19 19.73 12.66
CA ASP A 25 25.59 20.10 11.36
C ASP A 25 25.14 18.88 10.55
N VAL A 26 24.43 17.95 11.20
CA VAL A 26 23.82 16.77 10.56
C VAL A 26 22.90 17.21 9.42
N PHE A 27 22.14 18.30 9.62
CA PHE A 27 21.27 18.89 8.61
C PHE A 27 22.03 19.50 7.43
N GLY A 28 23.22 20.06 7.66
CA GLY A 28 24.09 20.58 6.60
C GLY A 28 24.74 19.46 5.77
N TRP A 29 25.08 18.33 6.42
CA TRP A 29 25.58 17.14 5.73
C TRP A 29 24.50 16.51 4.86
N VAL A 30 23.26 16.42 5.35
CA VAL A 30 22.07 15.97 4.60
C VAL A 30 21.68 16.96 3.50
N GLY A 31 21.88 18.26 3.69
CA GLY A 31 21.60 19.29 2.67
C GLY A 31 22.50 19.18 1.43
N ARG A 32 23.82 19.00 1.60
CA ARG A 32 24.77 18.81 0.47
C ARG A 32 24.52 17.54 -0.32
N ILE A 33 24.01 16.56 0.40
CA ILE A 33 23.56 15.27 -0.07
C ILE A 33 22.34 15.50 -0.99
N SER A 34 21.31 16.24 -0.57
CA SER A 34 20.06 16.46 -1.32
C SER A 34 20.17 17.04 -2.75
N GLU A 35 21.30 17.64 -3.14
CA GLU A 35 21.53 18.17 -4.50
C GLU A 35 21.75 17.09 -5.56
N THR A 36 21.95 15.83 -5.16
CA THR A 36 22.16 14.74 -6.12
C THR A 36 20.83 14.05 -6.48
N ARG A 37 20.56 13.85 -7.78
CA ARG A 37 19.35 13.14 -8.29
C ARG A 37 19.09 11.77 -7.64
N TYR A 38 20.11 11.13 -7.05
CA TYR A 38 20.04 9.82 -6.40
C TYR A 38 19.44 9.86 -4.97
N TRP A 39 19.28 11.03 -4.35
CA TRP A 39 18.77 11.11 -2.97
C TRP A 39 17.29 10.81 -2.83
N ALA A 40 16.50 11.21 -3.83
CA ALA A 40 15.10 10.80 -3.92
C ALA A 40 14.98 9.27 -3.91
N TRP A 41 15.84 8.57 -4.66
CA TRP A 41 15.86 7.10 -4.70
C TRP A 41 16.28 6.48 -3.37
N LEU A 42 17.31 7.03 -2.71
CA LEU A 42 17.77 6.52 -1.41
C LEU A 42 16.69 6.65 -0.33
N MET A 43 15.92 7.74 -0.33
CA MET A 43 14.80 7.94 0.60
C MET A 43 13.61 7.01 0.30
N LEU A 44 13.36 6.69 -0.98
CA LEU A 44 12.32 5.76 -1.38
C LEU A 44 12.70 4.30 -1.14
N LEU A 45 14.00 3.97 -1.23
CA LEU A 45 14.51 2.60 -1.16
C LEU A 45 14.03 1.82 0.09
N PRO A 46 14.14 2.32 1.34
CA PRO A 46 13.73 1.53 2.50
C PRO A 46 12.22 1.24 2.51
N GLY A 47 11.40 2.22 2.12
CA GLY A 47 9.94 2.03 2.03
C GLY A 47 9.56 1.05 0.92
N PHE A 48 10.17 1.22 -0.26
CA PHE A 48 9.96 0.32 -1.39
C PHE A 48 10.42 -1.11 -1.09
N LEU A 49 11.59 -1.27 -0.48
CA LEU A 49 12.13 -2.58 -0.09
C LEU A 49 11.20 -3.28 0.90
N LEU A 50 10.70 -2.55 1.90
CA LEU A 50 9.76 -3.12 2.87
C LEU A 50 8.48 -3.60 2.19
N ILE A 51 7.86 -2.77 1.35
CA ILE A 51 6.65 -3.13 0.60
C ILE A 51 6.93 -4.32 -0.32
N ALA A 52 8.06 -4.30 -1.04
CA ALA A 52 8.45 -5.37 -1.93
C ALA A 52 8.60 -6.69 -1.15
N VAL A 53 9.34 -6.72 -0.05
CA VAL A 53 9.51 -7.94 0.76
C VAL A 53 8.16 -8.44 1.26
N VAL A 54 7.32 -7.57 1.80
CA VAL A 54 6.00 -7.96 2.35
C VAL A 54 5.08 -8.52 1.27
N ILE A 55 5.16 -8.05 0.03
CA ILE A 55 4.33 -8.55 -1.09
C ILE A 55 4.96 -9.80 -1.72
N PHE A 56 6.24 -9.78 -2.04
CA PHE A 56 6.89 -10.86 -2.77
C PHE A 56 7.13 -12.09 -1.91
N TYR A 57 7.39 -11.94 -0.62
CA TYR A 57 7.58 -13.08 0.28
C TYR A 57 6.38 -14.05 0.28
N PRO A 58 5.12 -13.62 0.54
CA PRO A 58 3.97 -14.52 0.50
C PRO A 58 3.65 -15.01 -0.93
N VAL A 59 3.91 -14.20 -1.96
CA VAL A 59 3.70 -14.63 -3.36
C VAL A 59 4.63 -15.78 -3.73
N ILE A 60 5.92 -15.64 -3.46
CA ILE A 60 6.91 -16.69 -3.74
C ILE A 60 6.60 -17.94 -2.90
N SER A 61 6.28 -17.75 -1.62
CA SER A 61 5.91 -18.86 -0.73
C SER A 61 4.63 -19.57 -1.21
N GLY A 62 3.66 -18.82 -1.72
CA GLY A 62 2.42 -19.37 -2.28
C GLY A 62 2.65 -20.14 -3.58
N ILE A 63 3.51 -19.64 -4.47
CA ILE A 63 3.92 -20.36 -5.69
C ILE A 63 4.65 -21.65 -5.31
N TRP A 64 5.61 -21.57 -4.38
CA TRP A 64 6.31 -22.76 -3.89
C TRP A 64 5.34 -23.79 -3.32
N LEU A 65 4.40 -23.36 -2.48
CA LEU A 65 3.39 -24.23 -1.89
C LEU A 65 2.42 -24.80 -2.95
N SER A 66 2.10 -24.06 -4.00
CA SER A 66 1.21 -24.54 -5.07
C SER A 66 1.78 -25.71 -5.88
N LEU A 67 3.10 -25.91 -5.84
CA LEU A 67 3.79 -27.04 -6.48
C LEU A 67 3.96 -28.26 -5.54
N HIS A 68 3.53 -28.15 -4.29
CA HIS A 68 3.65 -29.19 -3.27
C HIS A 68 2.28 -29.62 -2.78
N GLU A 69 2.07 -30.94 -2.66
CA GLU A 69 0.83 -31.48 -2.13
C GLU A 69 0.82 -31.36 -0.60
N TYR A 70 0.40 -30.19 -0.09
CA TYR A 70 0.36 -29.94 1.35
C TYR A 70 -1.02 -30.20 1.93
N ASN A 71 -1.16 -31.30 2.69
CA ASN A 71 -2.41 -31.66 3.35
C ASN A 71 -2.36 -31.32 4.85
N LEU A 72 -3.03 -30.25 5.26
CA LEU A 72 -3.11 -29.83 6.66
C LEU A 72 -3.74 -30.88 7.59
N LEU A 73 -4.56 -31.80 7.06
CA LEU A 73 -5.21 -32.86 7.82
C LEU A 73 -4.34 -34.11 7.98
N ARG A 74 -3.22 -34.21 7.25
CA ARG A 74 -2.29 -35.35 7.28
C ARG A 74 -0.83 -34.87 7.31
N PRO A 75 -0.39 -34.19 8.38
CA PRO A 75 0.97 -33.62 8.46
C PRO A 75 2.07 -34.68 8.36
N ALA A 76 1.79 -35.94 8.69
CA ALA A 76 2.72 -37.06 8.60
C ALA A 76 3.17 -37.41 7.17
N ARG A 77 2.46 -36.96 6.13
CA ARG A 77 2.86 -37.16 4.73
C ARG A 77 3.89 -36.14 4.22
N GLY A 78 4.19 -35.11 5.02
CA GLY A 78 5.14 -34.06 4.65
C GLY A 78 4.62 -33.12 3.55
N GLN A 79 5.56 -32.51 2.82
CA GLN A 79 5.33 -31.65 1.65
C GLN A 79 5.99 -32.30 0.43
N PRO A 80 5.41 -33.33 -0.18
CA PRO A 80 5.98 -33.90 -1.40
C PRO A 80 5.87 -32.88 -2.55
N PHE A 81 6.98 -32.69 -3.27
CA PHE A 81 7.01 -31.89 -4.49
C PHE A 81 6.34 -32.70 -5.61
N VAL A 82 5.16 -32.27 -6.03
CA VAL A 82 4.35 -32.92 -7.08
C VAL A 82 4.35 -32.13 -8.39
N GLY A 83 5.06 -30.99 -8.43
CA GLY A 83 5.16 -30.14 -9.61
C GLY A 83 3.79 -29.63 -10.04
N LEU A 84 3.40 -29.93 -11.28
CA LEU A 84 2.12 -29.49 -11.84
C LEU A 84 0.97 -30.49 -11.65
N GLN A 85 1.21 -31.66 -11.06
CA GLN A 85 0.19 -32.69 -10.92
C GLN A 85 -1.03 -32.18 -10.15
N GLN A 86 -0.81 -31.40 -9.08
CA GLN A 86 -1.87 -30.78 -8.30
C GLN A 86 -2.80 -29.87 -9.12
N PHE A 87 -2.28 -29.21 -10.17
CA PHE A 87 -3.09 -28.39 -11.06
C PHE A 87 -3.91 -29.24 -12.03
N ILE A 88 -3.35 -30.34 -12.53
CA ILE A 88 -4.08 -31.29 -13.39
C ILE A 88 -5.24 -31.91 -12.62
N ASP A 89 -4.98 -32.38 -11.40
CA ASP A 89 -6.00 -32.97 -10.53
C ASP A 89 -7.13 -31.97 -10.21
N LEU A 90 -6.80 -30.69 -10.02
CA LEU A 90 -7.79 -29.62 -9.82
C LEU A 90 -8.64 -29.34 -11.06
N LEU A 91 -8.07 -29.47 -12.27
CA LEU A 91 -8.80 -29.26 -13.52
C LEU A 91 -9.78 -30.40 -13.83
N GLU A 92 -9.53 -31.59 -13.31
CA GLU A 92 -10.44 -32.74 -13.43
C GLU A 92 -11.56 -32.73 -12.36
N ASP A 93 -11.44 -31.91 -11.32
CA ASP A 93 -12.42 -31.82 -10.24
C ASP A 93 -13.66 -30.99 -10.62
N GLU A 94 -14.83 -31.63 -10.68
CA GLU A 94 -16.12 -30.97 -10.94
C GLU A 94 -16.45 -29.88 -9.90
N ARG A 95 -16.01 -30.04 -8.65
CA ARG A 95 -16.25 -29.06 -7.58
C ARG A 95 -15.47 -27.78 -7.82
N PHE A 96 -14.27 -27.89 -8.37
CA PHE A 96 -13.47 -26.73 -8.76
C PHE A 96 -14.22 -25.89 -9.81
N TRP A 97 -14.73 -26.52 -10.87
CA TRP A 97 -15.51 -25.83 -11.91
C TRP A 97 -16.82 -25.25 -11.40
N LEU A 98 -17.53 -25.96 -10.51
CA LEU A 98 -18.73 -25.44 -9.87
C LEU A 98 -18.43 -24.18 -9.06
N SER A 99 -17.39 -24.22 -8.22
CA SER A 99 -16.95 -23.08 -7.41
C SER A 99 -16.48 -21.90 -8.28
N LEU A 100 -15.73 -22.19 -9.35
CA LEU A 100 -15.25 -21.19 -10.29
C LEU A 100 -16.42 -20.48 -11.00
N ARG A 101 -17.41 -21.24 -11.48
CA ARG A 101 -18.62 -20.70 -12.11
C ARG A 101 -19.43 -19.85 -11.13
N ASN A 102 -19.61 -20.31 -9.90
CA ASN A 102 -20.33 -19.56 -8.88
C ASN A 102 -19.62 -18.25 -8.54
N THR A 103 -18.29 -18.28 -8.43
CA THR A 103 -17.46 -17.10 -8.15
C THR A 103 -17.51 -16.12 -9.33
N ALA A 104 -17.41 -16.61 -10.56
CA ALA A 104 -17.51 -15.78 -11.76
C ALA A 104 -18.89 -15.13 -11.88
N TYR A 105 -19.96 -15.91 -11.67
CA TYR A 105 -21.33 -15.40 -11.65
C TYR A 105 -21.49 -14.33 -10.56
N PHE A 106 -21.07 -14.63 -9.32
CA PHE A 106 -21.13 -13.67 -8.23
C PHE A 106 -20.34 -12.40 -8.53
N GLY A 107 -19.10 -12.52 -9.01
CA GLY A 107 -18.25 -11.38 -9.36
C GLY A 107 -18.86 -10.48 -10.44
N VAL A 108 -19.38 -11.08 -11.51
CA VAL A 108 -20.04 -10.35 -12.60
C VAL A 108 -21.27 -9.61 -12.08
N PHE A 109 -22.14 -10.27 -11.32
CA PHE A 109 -23.33 -9.61 -10.74
C PHE A 109 -22.96 -8.53 -9.73
N ASN A 110 -21.94 -8.75 -8.91
CA ASN A 110 -21.48 -7.82 -7.90
C ASN A 110 -20.84 -6.56 -8.50
N VAL A 111 -20.29 -6.63 -9.72
CA VAL A 111 -19.77 -5.45 -10.43
C VAL A 111 -20.86 -4.78 -11.26
N LEU A 112 -21.61 -5.57 -12.05
CA LEU A 112 -22.59 -5.03 -12.99
C LEU A 112 -23.78 -4.38 -12.29
N ASN A 113 -24.29 -4.97 -11.21
CA ASN A 113 -25.50 -4.46 -10.57
C ASN A 113 -25.28 -3.09 -9.91
N PRO A 114 -24.25 -2.88 -9.06
CA PRO A 114 -23.96 -1.55 -8.52
C PRO A 114 -23.58 -0.54 -9.60
N PHE A 115 -22.86 -0.97 -10.64
CA PHE A 115 -22.51 -0.09 -11.76
C PHE A 115 -23.75 0.39 -12.52
N ALA A 116 -24.66 -0.52 -12.87
CA ALA A 116 -25.90 -0.19 -13.58
C ALA A 116 -26.79 0.72 -12.73
N LEU A 117 -26.98 0.40 -11.45
CA LEU A 117 -27.77 1.22 -10.52
C LEU A 117 -27.14 2.61 -10.35
N GLY A 118 -25.81 2.67 -10.14
CA GLY A 118 -25.07 3.93 -10.04
C GLY A 118 -25.20 4.79 -11.29
N LEU A 119 -25.15 4.17 -12.48
CA LEU A 119 -25.32 4.87 -13.76
C LEU A 119 -26.75 5.41 -13.94
N VAL A 120 -27.77 4.60 -13.62
CA VAL A 120 -29.18 5.01 -13.69
C VAL A 120 -29.43 6.20 -12.75
N ILE A 121 -28.95 6.13 -11.51
CA ILE A 121 -29.07 7.21 -10.53
C ILE A 121 -28.32 8.46 -11.02
N ALA A 122 -27.10 8.32 -11.53
CA ALA A 122 -26.31 9.44 -12.05
C ALA A 122 -27.00 10.15 -13.22
N LEU A 123 -27.59 9.39 -14.15
CA LEU A 123 -28.36 9.94 -15.28
C LEU A 123 -29.66 10.60 -14.82
N ALA A 124 -30.36 10.03 -13.83
CA ALA A 124 -31.55 10.63 -13.24
C ALA A 124 -31.23 11.97 -12.53
N LEU A 125 -30.09 12.04 -11.84
CA LEU A 125 -29.62 13.22 -11.11
C LEU A 125 -29.08 14.34 -12.04
N LYS A 126 -28.75 14.00 -13.30
CA LYS A 126 -28.33 14.98 -14.32
C LYS A 126 -29.47 15.92 -14.74
N ARG A 127 -30.73 15.47 -14.67
CA ARG A 127 -31.88 16.38 -14.76
C ARG A 127 -32.02 17.07 -13.41
N THR A 128 -32.34 18.36 -13.39
CA THR A 128 -32.51 19.20 -12.19
C THR A 128 -33.63 18.67 -11.28
N VAL A 129 -33.37 17.59 -10.54
CA VAL A 129 -34.29 17.05 -9.54
C VAL A 129 -34.15 17.86 -8.26
N ARG A 130 -35.23 18.56 -7.87
CA ARG A 130 -35.38 19.12 -6.52
C ARG A 130 -35.22 17.97 -5.51
N GLY A 131 -34.20 18.02 -4.67
CA GLY A 131 -33.88 16.97 -3.69
C GLY A 131 -32.57 16.20 -3.92
N ALA A 132 -31.79 16.54 -4.96
CA ALA A 132 -30.50 15.90 -5.26
C ALA A 132 -29.50 15.86 -4.08
N GLY A 133 -29.57 16.83 -3.15
CA GLY A 133 -28.76 16.85 -1.94
C GLY A 133 -29.06 15.69 -0.98
N LEU A 134 -30.33 15.40 -0.72
CA LEU A 134 -30.75 14.31 0.17
C LEU A 134 -30.38 12.93 -0.40
N VAL A 135 -30.55 12.73 -1.70
CA VAL A 135 -30.17 11.49 -2.39
C VAL A 135 -28.65 11.27 -2.33
N ARG A 136 -27.85 12.32 -2.49
CA ARG A 136 -26.38 12.22 -2.34
C ARG A 136 -25.96 11.87 -0.91
N THR A 137 -26.60 12.45 0.10
CA THR A 137 -26.29 12.14 1.51
C THR A 137 -26.66 10.70 1.87
N LEU A 138 -27.80 10.20 1.42
CA LEU A 138 -28.24 8.81 1.67
C LEU A 138 -27.38 7.77 0.95
N ILE A 139 -26.84 8.08 -0.24
CA ILE A 139 -25.95 7.18 -0.99
C ILE A 139 -24.52 7.17 -0.39
N LEU A 140 -24.09 8.27 0.23
CA LEU A 140 -22.76 8.39 0.85
C LEU A 140 -22.70 7.88 2.29
N MET A 141 -23.85 7.74 2.97
CA MET A 141 -23.93 6.95 4.20
C MET A 141 -23.95 5.46 3.81
N PRO A 142 -22.94 4.67 4.18
CA PRO A 142 -22.90 3.23 3.88
C PRO A 142 -23.99 2.45 4.61
#